data_AF-A0A960BIC3-F1
#
_entry.id   AF-A0A960BIC3-F1
#
_cell.length_a   1.000
_cell.length_b   1.000
_cell.length_c   1.000
_cell.angle_alpha   90.00
_cell.angle_beta   90.00
_cell.angle_gamma   90.00
#
_symmetry.space_group_name_H-M   'P 1'
#
loop_
_entity.id
_entity.type
_entity.pdbx_description
1 polymer ?
#
loop_
_entity_poly.entity_id
_entity_poly.type
_entity_poly.pdbx_seq_one_letter_code
_entity_poly.pdbx_strand_id
1 'polypeptide(L)'
;VHDLPPTAQYLDGSHLRLWDELALLDRPFAQALSSHEREIEVWVNVLRQEGLLSPVDAPTPTQITVAMHRLLSRAPSRLLCLSLVDGVGDLNTQNQPGTDQEYPNWRVPLTDERGEPVLIEELADSSLLRTLVRSLSR
;
A
#
# COMPACT_ATOMS: atom_id res chain seq x y z
N VAL A 1 2.68 4.24 9.50
CA VAL A 1 2.41 5.69 9.37
C VAL A 1 1.09 5.81 8.64
N HIS A 2 0.18 6.67 9.08
CA HIS A 2 -1.21 6.77 8.56
C HIS A 2 -1.39 7.91 7.53
N ASP A 3 -0.36 8.73 7.33
CA ASP A 3 -0.34 9.87 6.41
C ASP A 3 -0.04 9.48 4.96
N LEU A 4 0.34 8.22 4.72
CA LEU A 4 0.58 7.68 3.39
C LEU A 4 -0.63 6.85 2.95
N PRO A 5 -0.89 6.79 1.63
CA PRO A 5 -1.88 5.86 1.10
C PRO A 5 -1.56 4.42 1.51
N PRO A 6 -2.57 3.55 1.72
CA PRO A 6 -2.36 2.11 1.84
C PRO A 6 -1.49 1.56 0.70
N THR A 7 -0.78 0.46 0.93
CA THR A 7 0.16 -0.07 -0.08
C THR A 7 -0.56 -0.40 -1.39
N ALA A 8 -1.78 -0.92 -1.35
CA ALA A 8 -2.56 -1.22 -2.56
C ALA A 8 -2.86 0.06 -3.39
N GLN A 9 -3.30 1.13 -2.72
CA GLN A 9 -3.59 2.43 -3.34
C GLN A 9 -2.30 3.16 -3.81
N TYR A 10 -1.20 2.93 -3.11
CA TYR A 10 0.10 3.40 -3.55
C TYR A 10 0.50 2.68 -4.85
N LEU A 11 0.46 1.36 -4.88
CA LEU A 11 0.88 0.56 -6.04
C LEU A 11 0.04 0.83 -7.30
N ASP A 12 -1.26 1.06 -7.17
CA ASP A 12 -2.13 1.36 -8.33
C ASP A 12 -2.09 2.84 -8.77
N GLY A 13 -1.43 3.71 -7.98
CA GLY A 13 -1.28 5.14 -8.26
C GLY A 13 -2.55 5.97 -8.08
N SER A 14 -3.65 5.40 -7.57
CA SER A 14 -4.94 6.09 -7.43
C SER A 14 -4.91 7.23 -6.40
N HIS A 15 -3.99 7.19 -5.43
CA HIS A 15 -3.74 8.31 -4.52
C HIS A 15 -3.34 9.61 -5.27
N LEU A 16 -2.72 9.51 -6.44
CA LEU A 16 -2.39 10.69 -7.25
C LEU A 16 -3.62 11.40 -7.80
N ARG A 17 -4.71 10.67 -8.07
CA ARG A 17 -5.98 11.29 -8.49
C ARG A 17 -6.56 12.11 -7.34
N LEU A 18 -6.54 11.56 -6.13
CA LEU A 18 -6.95 12.29 -4.93
C LEU A 18 -6.09 13.56 -4.75
N TRP A 19 -4.78 13.46 -4.93
CA TRP A 19 -3.90 14.63 -4.82
C TRP A 19 -4.16 15.67 -5.91
N ASP A 20 -4.48 15.26 -7.15
CA ASP A 20 -4.84 16.17 -8.24
C ASP A 20 -6.16 16.90 -7.96
N GLU A 21 -7.18 16.16 -7.52
CA GLU A 21 -8.50 16.71 -7.14
C GLU A 21 -8.40 17.73 -6.00
N LEU A 22 -7.46 17.53 -5.09
CA LEU A 22 -7.19 18.42 -3.96
C LEU A 22 -6.16 19.51 -4.27
N ALA A 23 -5.68 19.61 -5.52
CA ALA A 23 -4.64 20.55 -5.95
C ALA A 23 -3.34 20.48 -5.12
N LEU A 24 -2.95 19.26 -4.72
CA LEU A 24 -1.75 18.97 -3.92
C LEU A 24 -0.54 18.55 -4.77
N LEU A 25 -0.71 18.29 -6.07
CA LEU A 25 0.40 17.95 -6.95
C LEU A 25 1.26 19.18 -7.27
N ASP A 26 2.58 19.01 -7.19
CA ASP A 26 3.58 20.02 -7.56
C ASP A 26 3.86 20.08 -9.08
N ARG A 27 3.24 19.16 -9.83
CA ARG A 27 3.44 18.95 -11.27
C ARG A 27 2.15 18.44 -11.91
N PRO A 28 2.02 18.50 -13.25
CA PRO A 28 0.86 17.95 -13.93
C PRO A 28 0.66 16.46 -13.63
N PHE A 29 -0.61 16.04 -13.46
CA PHE A 29 -0.99 14.65 -13.16
C PHE A 29 -0.26 13.61 -14.00
N ALA A 30 -0.17 13.80 -15.32
CA ALA A 30 0.51 12.87 -16.22
C ALA A 30 2.01 12.70 -15.91
N GLN A 31 2.68 13.77 -15.46
CA GLN A 31 4.08 13.70 -15.05
C GLN A 31 4.23 13.00 -13.70
N ALA A 32 3.33 13.28 -12.75
CA ALA A 32 3.29 12.60 -11.46
C ALA A 32 3.09 11.09 -11.63
N LEU A 33 2.11 10.69 -12.46
CA LEU A 33 1.84 9.29 -12.75
C LEU A 33 3.04 8.59 -13.39
N SER A 34 3.66 9.20 -14.40
CA SER A 34 4.84 8.64 -15.04
C SER A 34 6.04 8.54 -14.09
N SER A 35 6.23 9.51 -13.18
CA SER A 35 7.25 9.43 -12.14
C SER A 35 6.99 8.30 -11.16
N HIS A 36 5.74 8.13 -10.73
CA HIS A 36 5.30 7.08 -9.82
C HIS A 36 5.48 5.68 -10.41
N GLU A 37 5.11 5.47 -11.68
CA GLU A 37 5.34 4.19 -12.38
C GLU A 37 6.83 3.78 -12.35
N ARG A 38 7.74 4.73 -12.56
CA ARG A 38 9.19 4.46 -12.46
C ARG A 38 9.61 4.12 -11.04
N GLU A 39 9.02 4.74 -10.03
CA GLU A 39 9.30 4.44 -8.62
C GLU A 39 8.85 3.01 -8.26
N ILE A 40 7.67 2.60 -8.72
CA ILE A 40 7.19 1.23 -8.57
C ILE A 40 8.13 0.24 -9.28
N GLU A 41 8.59 0.55 -10.49
CA GLU A 41 9.56 -0.30 -11.21
C GLU A 41 10.88 -0.45 -10.45
N VAL A 42 11.38 0.62 -9.81
CA VAL A 42 12.57 0.56 -8.96
C VAL A 42 12.35 -0.42 -7.80
N TRP A 43 11.22 -0.33 -7.10
CA TRP A 43 10.90 -1.26 -6.02
C TRP A 43 10.75 -2.70 -6.51
N VAL A 44 10.08 -2.94 -7.63
CA VAL A 44 9.96 -4.28 -8.23
C VAL A 44 11.33 -4.86 -8.55
N ASN A 45 12.26 -4.05 -9.08
CA ASN A 45 13.61 -4.49 -9.38
C ASN A 45 14.40 -4.86 -8.11
N VAL A 46 14.28 -4.07 -7.03
CA VAL A 46 14.88 -4.41 -5.73
C VAL A 46 14.33 -5.75 -5.22
N LEU A 47 13.00 -5.94 -5.27
CA LEU A 47 12.37 -7.18 -4.80
C LEU A 47 12.79 -8.40 -5.65
N ARG A 48 13.03 -8.22 -6.95
CA ARG A 48 13.61 -9.27 -7.81
C ARG A 48 15.06 -9.60 -7.44
N GLN A 49 15.90 -8.58 -7.20
CA GLN A 49 17.29 -8.76 -6.79
C GLN A 49 17.39 -9.50 -5.45
N GLU A 50 16.45 -9.23 -4.54
CA GLU A 50 16.32 -9.90 -3.25
C GLU A 50 15.72 -11.32 -3.33
N GLY A 51 15.38 -11.79 -4.54
CA GLY A 51 14.78 -13.10 -4.79
C GLY A 51 13.36 -13.25 -4.26
N LEU A 52 12.64 -12.14 -4.05
CA LEU A 52 11.28 -12.11 -3.48
C LEU A 52 10.18 -12.09 -4.55
N LEU A 53 10.53 -11.78 -5.79
CA LEU A 53 9.64 -11.81 -6.96
C LEU A 53 10.28 -12.58 -8.12
N SER A 54 9.44 -13.04 -9.05
CA SER A 54 9.90 -13.68 -10.29
C SER A 54 10.76 -12.70 -11.12
N PRO A 55 11.90 -13.13 -11.67
CA PRO A 55 12.75 -12.28 -12.50
C PRO A 55 12.12 -11.97 -13.86
N VAL A 56 11.13 -12.76 -14.31
CA VAL A 56 10.57 -12.68 -15.67
C VAL A 56 9.08 -12.32 -15.68
N ASP A 57 8.32 -12.72 -14.67
CA ASP A 57 6.88 -12.47 -14.65
C ASP A 57 6.57 -11.06 -14.16
N ALA A 58 5.51 -10.47 -14.70
CA ALA A 58 4.92 -9.25 -14.16
C ALA A 58 4.20 -9.59 -12.83
N PRO A 59 4.62 -9.00 -11.70
CA PRO A 59 3.99 -9.28 -10.41
C PRO A 59 2.65 -8.55 -10.28
N THR A 60 1.69 -9.19 -9.61
CA THR A 60 0.44 -8.56 -9.16
C THR A 60 0.70 -7.59 -7.99
N PRO A 61 -0.15 -6.58 -7.76
CA PRO A 61 -0.02 -5.69 -6.60
C PRO A 61 0.04 -6.44 -5.25
N THR A 62 -0.74 -7.51 -5.11
CA THR A 62 -0.72 -8.38 -3.92
C THR A 62 0.65 -9.06 -3.76
N GLN A 63 1.25 -9.58 -4.85
CA GLN A 63 2.59 -10.17 -4.80
C GLN A 63 3.66 -9.15 -4.42
N ILE A 64 3.58 -7.92 -4.94
CA ILE A 64 4.49 -6.82 -4.56
C ILE A 64 4.34 -6.51 -3.07
N THR A 65 3.10 -6.37 -2.57
CA THR A 65 2.80 -6.10 -1.16
C THR A 65 3.38 -7.17 -0.23
N VAL A 66 3.17 -8.45 -0.56
CA VAL A 66 3.73 -9.58 0.20
C VAL A 66 5.27 -9.56 0.16
N ALA A 67 5.85 -9.30 -1.01
CA ALA A 67 7.30 -9.23 -1.18
C ALA A 67 7.92 -8.07 -0.38
N MET A 68 7.29 -6.89 -0.34
CA MET A 68 7.71 -5.76 0.50
C MET A 68 7.71 -6.14 1.99
N HIS A 69 6.68 -6.85 2.47
CA HIS A 69 6.64 -7.33 3.86
C HIS A 69 7.71 -8.39 4.16
N ARG A 70 8.02 -9.27 3.22
CA ARG A 70 9.14 -10.22 3.35
C ARG A 70 10.50 -9.52 3.35
N LEU A 71 10.66 -8.45 2.57
CA LEU A 71 11.87 -7.64 2.61
C LEU A 71 12.00 -6.95 3.97
N LEU A 72 10.90 -6.37 4.47
CA LEU A 72 10.84 -5.74 5.79
C LEU A 72 11.25 -6.71 6.92
N SER A 73 10.89 -8.00 6.84
CA SER A 73 11.24 -8.98 7.87
C SER A 73 12.73 -9.31 7.95
N ARG A 74 13.49 -9.07 6.87
CA ARG A 74 14.96 -9.20 6.81
C ARG A 74 15.70 -8.07 7.51
N ALA A 75 15.06 -6.93 7.78
CA ALA A 75 15.71 -5.81 8.46
C ALA A 75 16.12 -6.19 9.90
N PRO A 76 17.27 -5.74 10.42
CA PRO A 76 17.71 -6.02 11.79
C PRO A 76 16.90 -5.25 12.86
N SER A 77 15.72 -4.75 12.51
CA SER A 77 14.81 -4.04 13.40
C SER A 77 14.30 -4.95 14.53
N ARG A 78 14.20 -4.37 15.74
CA ARG A 78 13.65 -5.07 16.92
C ARG A 78 12.13 -5.21 16.86
N LEU A 79 11.45 -4.27 16.20
CA LEU A 79 10.01 -4.24 16.01
C LEU A 79 9.73 -4.03 14.53
N LEU A 80 8.76 -4.79 14.03
CA LEU A 80 8.20 -4.64 12.70
C LEU A 80 6.73 -4.28 12.87
N CYS A 81 6.23 -3.39 12.02
CA CYS A 81 4.83 -2.97 12.04
C CYS A 81 4.19 -3.33 10.71
N LEU A 82 3.01 -3.94 10.79
CA LEU A 82 2.13 -4.19 9.65
C LEU A 82 0.96 -3.24 9.77
N SER A 83 0.63 -2.54 8.69
CA SER A 83 -0.57 -1.71 8.64
C SER A 83 -1.77 -2.58 8.32
N LEU A 84 -2.87 -2.46 9.07
CA LEU A 84 -4.04 -3.34 8.89
C LEU A 84 -4.68 -3.17 7.51
N VAL A 85 -4.65 -1.95 6.96
CA VAL A 85 -5.09 -1.62 5.60
C VAL A 85 -4.38 -2.46 4.53
N ASP A 86 -3.10 -2.78 4.71
CA ASP A 86 -2.37 -3.65 3.78
C ASP A 86 -2.83 -5.11 3.89
N GLY A 87 -3.28 -5.52 5.08
CA GLY A 87 -3.79 -6.87 5.33
C GLY A 87 -5.16 -7.14 4.73
N VAL A 88 -5.94 -6.10 4.43
CA VAL A 88 -7.27 -6.22 3.81
C VAL A 88 -7.31 -5.68 2.37
N GLY A 89 -6.20 -5.09 1.91
CA GLY A 89 -6.11 -4.51 0.57
C GLY A 89 -6.88 -3.20 0.43
N ASP A 90 -7.05 -2.46 1.53
CA ASP A 90 -7.79 -1.19 1.54
C ASP A 90 -7.19 -0.21 0.53
N LEU A 91 -8.05 0.56 -0.12
CA LEU A 91 -7.67 1.55 -1.12
C LEU A 91 -7.88 2.99 -0.64
N ASN A 92 -8.26 3.19 0.63
CA ASN A 92 -8.61 4.53 1.13
C ASN A 92 -7.56 5.10 2.09
N THR A 93 -7.04 6.28 1.77
CA THR A 93 -6.15 7.08 2.64
C THR A 93 -6.86 7.48 3.93
N GLN A 94 -6.26 7.28 5.10
CA GLN A 94 -6.91 7.73 6.36
C GLN A 94 -6.77 9.23 6.59
N ASN A 95 -5.59 9.79 6.30
CA ASN A 95 -5.28 11.19 6.47
C ASN A 95 -4.53 11.70 5.24
N GLN A 96 -4.97 12.83 4.70
CA GLN A 96 -4.31 13.54 3.63
C GLN A 96 -3.68 14.83 4.18
N PRO A 97 -2.37 14.83 4.48
CA PRO A 97 -1.69 16.03 4.93
C PRO A 97 -1.89 17.20 3.96
N GLY A 98 -2.04 18.40 4.53
CA GLY A 98 -2.32 19.62 3.75
C GLY A 98 -3.81 19.86 3.49
N THR A 99 -4.72 19.13 4.15
CA THR A 99 -6.16 19.35 4.08
C THR A 99 -6.79 19.52 5.47
N ASP A 100 -7.94 20.18 5.53
CA ASP A 100 -8.81 20.33 6.70
C ASP A 100 -10.20 19.76 6.40
N GLN A 101 -10.99 20.45 5.56
CA GLN A 101 -12.37 20.07 5.23
C GLN A 101 -12.51 19.45 3.82
N GLU A 102 -11.45 19.47 3.03
CA GLU A 102 -11.42 19.00 1.64
C GLU A 102 -11.42 17.46 1.56
N TYR A 103 -10.92 16.79 2.61
CA TYR A 103 -10.90 15.34 2.73
C TYR A 103 -11.51 14.90 4.07
N PRO A 104 -12.24 13.77 4.15
CA PRO A 104 -12.75 13.23 5.41
C PRO A 104 -11.65 12.59 6.27
N ASN A 105 -10.60 13.36 6.59
CA ASN A 105 -9.51 12.93 7.46
C ASN A 105 -10.04 12.31 8.75
N TRP A 106 -9.43 11.20 9.17
CA TRP A 106 -9.74 10.48 10.42
C TRP A 106 -11.15 9.89 10.51
N ARG A 107 -11.87 9.85 9.38
CA ARG A 107 -13.26 9.39 9.29
C ARG A 107 -13.42 8.27 8.25
N VAL A 108 -12.32 7.70 7.78
CA VAL A 108 -12.33 6.66 6.75
C VAL A 108 -12.42 5.29 7.42
N PRO A 109 -13.48 4.50 7.17
CA PRO A 109 -13.61 3.15 7.71
C PRO A 109 -12.64 2.18 7.02
N LEU A 110 -12.30 1.09 7.70
CA LEU A 110 -11.52 0.01 7.12
C LEU A 110 -12.37 -0.74 6.09
N THR A 111 -11.87 -0.85 4.85
CA THR A 111 -12.53 -1.58 3.78
C THR A 111 -11.59 -2.59 3.12
N ASP A 112 -12.17 -3.57 2.44
CA ASP A 112 -11.42 -4.48 1.59
C ASP A 112 -11.08 -3.86 0.22
N GLU A 113 -10.43 -4.63 -0.64
CA GLU A 113 -10.08 -4.24 -2.02
C GLU A 113 -11.29 -3.87 -2.91
N ARG A 114 -12.52 -4.17 -2.49
CA ARG A 114 -13.76 -3.84 -3.20
C ARG A 114 -14.45 -2.60 -2.61
N GLY A 115 -13.92 -2.04 -1.53
CA GLY A 115 -14.53 -0.94 -0.80
C GLY A 115 -15.62 -1.36 0.18
N GLU A 116 -15.75 -2.67 0.47
CA GLU A 116 -16.72 -3.17 1.44
C GLU A 116 -16.15 -3.08 2.87
N PRO A 117 -16.94 -2.66 3.89
CA PRO A 117 -16.47 -2.59 5.27
C PRO A 117 -15.96 -3.93 5.78
N VAL A 118 -14.82 -3.91 6.48
CA VAL A 118 -14.25 -5.11 7.13
C VAL A 118 -14.44 -5.04 8.64
N LEU A 119 -15.15 -6.02 9.20
CA LEU A 119 -15.34 -6.17 10.63
C LEU A 119 -14.17 -6.91 11.29
N ILE A 120 -14.04 -6.75 12.61
CA ILE A 120 -12.95 -7.37 13.38
C ILE A 120 -13.01 -8.90 13.27
N GLU A 121 -14.22 -9.46 13.31
CA GLU A 121 -14.50 -10.89 13.21
C GLU A 121 -14.01 -11.48 11.88
N GLU A 122 -14.01 -10.68 10.82
CA GLU A 122 -13.63 -11.09 9.46
C GLU A 122 -12.12 -10.99 9.21
N LEU A 123 -11.39 -10.21 10.02
CA LEU A 123 -9.93 -10.09 9.91
C LEU A 123 -9.24 -11.44 9.99
N ALA A 124 -9.77 -12.32 10.85
CA ALA A 124 -9.25 -13.67 10.99
C ALA A 124 -9.31 -14.43 9.67
N ASP A 125 -10.26 -14.17 8.79
CA ASP A 125 -10.47 -14.90 7.53
C ASP A 125 -9.75 -14.28 6.32
N SER A 126 -9.17 -13.08 6.46
CA SER A 126 -8.36 -12.47 5.41
C SER A 126 -7.14 -13.32 5.06
N SER A 127 -7.17 -13.91 3.86
CA SER A 127 -6.06 -14.70 3.32
C SER A 127 -4.79 -13.86 3.14
N LEU A 128 -4.95 -12.58 2.76
CA LEU A 128 -3.86 -11.63 2.62
C LEU A 128 -3.23 -11.32 3.98
N LEU A 129 -4.01 -10.94 4.99
CA LEU A 129 -3.50 -10.66 6.33
C LEU A 129 -2.75 -11.88 6.90
N ARG A 130 -3.33 -13.09 6.79
CA ARG A 130 -2.65 -14.32 7.22
C ARG A 130 -1.32 -14.54 6.48
N THR A 131 -1.23 -14.15 5.22
CA THR A 131 -0.01 -14.29 4.41
C THR A 131 1.05 -13.27 4.82
N LEU A 132 0.65 -12.02 5.10
CA LEU A 132 1.55 -10.98 5.57
C LEU A 132 2.08 -11.29 6.98
N VAL A 133 1.22 -11.71 7.92
CA VAL A 133 1.64 -12.11 9.27
C VAL A 133 2.66 -13.25 9.22
N ARG A 134 2.42 -14.28 8.38
CA ARG A 134 3.38 -15.37 8.16
C ARG A 134 4.69 -14.88 7.55
N SER A 135 4.66 -13.85 6.70
CA SER A 135 5.86 -13.29 6.07
C SER A 135 6.74 -12.49 7.04
N LEU A 136 6.17 -12.03 8.16
CA LEU A 136 6.87 -11.30 9.22
C LEU A 136 7.32 -12.20 10.38
N SER A 137 6.82 -13.44 10.45
CA SER A 137 7.18 -14.40 11.50
C SER A 137 8.60 -14.94 11.24
N ARG A 138 9.50 -14.77 12.21
CA ARG A 138 10.88 -15.27 12.19
C ARG A 138 10.98 -16.68 12.75
#